data_AF-A0A975E4U4-F1
#
_entry.id   AF-A0A975E4U4-F1
#
_cell.length_a   1.000
_cell.length_b   1.000
_cell.length_c   1.000
_cell.angle_alpha   90.00
_cell.angle_beta   90.00
_cell.angle_gamma   90.00
#
_symmetry.space_group_name_H-M   'P 1'
#
loop_
_entity.id
_entity.type
_entity.pdbx_description
1 polymer ?
#
loop_
_entity_poly.entity_id
_entity_poly.type
_entity_poly.pdbx_seq_one_letter_code
_entity_poly.pdbx_strand_id
1 'polypeptide(L)' 'MHSTPARYLILIDASGAMTARLFDAERRPLGEFDASSEEVAVMTQGLVAAGGADTSLWDQALAGHNATERREAEIFTLDI' A
#
# COMPACT_ATOMS: atom_id res chain seq x y z
N MET A 1 -20.96 3.48 -12.53
CA MET A 1 -20.49 3.09 -11.18
C MET A 1 -19.40 4.07 -10.80
N HIS A 2 -19.56 4.80 -9.70
CA HIS A 2 -18.45 5.61 -9.16
C HIS A 2 -17.57 4.67 -8.34
N SER A 3 -16.40 4.31 -8.86
CA SER A 3 -15.40 3.59 -8.10
C SER A 3 -14.82 4.53 -7.05
N THR A 4 -14.68 4.09 -5.81
CA THR A 4 -14.02 4.87 -4.76
C THR A 4 -12.59 5.17 -5.21
N PRO A 5 -12.14 6.44 -5.22
CA PRO A 5 -10.81 6.79 -5.68
C PRO A 5 -9.75 6.19 -4.74
N ALA A 6 -8.68 5.65 -5.33
CA ALA A 6 -7.56 5.19 -4.55
C ALA A 6 -6.74 6.38 -4.04
N ARG A 7 -6.20 6.23 -2.83
CA ARG A 7 -5.47 7.29 -2.14
C ARG A 7 -4.10 6.83 -1.66
N TYR A 8 -3.98 5.54 -1.33
CA TYR A 8 -2.74 4.99 -0.80
C TYR A 8 -2.38 3.71 -1.56
N LEU A 9 -1.09 3.56 -1.86
CA LEU A 9 -0.51 2.29 -2.29
C LEU A 9 0.54 1.91 -1.25
N ILE A 10 0.46 0.69 -0.70
CA ILE A 10 1.45 0.17 0.23
C ILE A 10 2.22 -0.95 -0.45
N LEU A 11 3.54 -0.83 -0.52
CA LEU A 11 4.41 -1.95 -0.83
C LEU A 11 4.82 -2.61 0.49
N ILE A 12 4.57 -3.90 0.62
CA ILE A 12 4.87 -4.66 1.82
C ILE A 12 5.42 -6.02 1.46
N ASP A 13 6.55 -6.40 2.07
CA ASP A 13 7.05 -7.76 2.01
C ASP A 13 6.17 -8.64 2.90
N ALA A 14 5.47 -9.59 2.28
CA ALA A 14 4.67 -10.58 2.96
C ALA A 14 5.34 -11.95 2.78
N SER A 15 6.06 -12.40 3.81
CA SER A 15 6.69 -13.73 3.81
C SER A 15 7.63 -14.00 2.61
N GLY A 16 8.37 -12.99 2.14
CA GLY A 16 9.37 -13.09 1.07
C GLY A 16 8.86 -12.72 -0.32
N ALA A 17 7.61 -12.24 -0.43
CA ALA A 17 7.03 -11.71 -1.66
C ALA A 17 6.60 -10.26 -1.45
N MET A 18 7.16 -9.35 -2.24
CA MET A 18 6.75 -7.95 -2.24
C MET A 18 5.39 -7.79 -2.92
N THR A 19 4.42 -7.28 -2.17
CA THR A 19 3.03 -7.12 -2.63
C THR A 19 2.65 -5.64 -2.59
N ALA A 20 1.90 -5.18 -3.61
CA ALA A 20 1.38 -3.83 -3.67
C ALA A 20 -0.12 -3.80 -3.36
N ARG A 21 -0.51 -3.18 -2.25
CA ARG A 21 -1.90 -3.13 -1.77
C ARG A 21 -2.47 -1.73 -1.93
N LEU A 22 -3.59 -1.62 -2.62
CA LEU A 22 -4.23 -0.34 -2.95
C LEU A 22 -5.38 -0.07 -1.98
N PHE A 23 -5.45 1.16 -1.48
CA PHE A 23 -6.47 1.58 -0.52
C PHE A 23 -7.08 2.93 -0.88
N ASP A 24 -8.32 3.15 -0.43
CA ASP A 24 -8.97 4.46 -0.49
C ASP A 24 -8.52 5.41 0.64
N ALA A 25 -9.10 6.61 0.70
CA ALA A 25 -8.80 7.60 1.73
C ALA A 25 -9.15 7.14 3.16
N GLU A 26 -10.06 6.17 3.31
CA GLU A 26 -10.45 5.56 4.57
C GLU A 26 -9.62 4.30 4.89
N ARG A 27 -8.59 3.99 4.08
CA ARG A 27 -7.72 2.80 4.19
C ARG A 27 -8.48 1.49 4.01
N ARG A 28 -9.58 1.50 3.26
CA ARG A 28 -10.27 0.28 2.84
C ARG A 28 -9.56 -0.30 1.63
N PRO A 29 -9.34 -1.62 1.58
CA PRO A 29 -8.67 -2.25 0.46
C PRO A 29 -9.53 -2.12 -0.80
N LEU A 30 -8.91 -1.67 -1.88
CA LEU A 30 -9.51 -1.57 -3.21
C LEU A 30 -9.00 -2.67 -4.15
N GLY A 31 -7.78 -3.16 -3.92
CA GLY A 31 -7.16 -4.20 -4.74
C GLY A 31 -5.74 -4.51 -4.31
N GLU A 32 -5.16 -5.48 -5.00
CA GLU A 32 -3.78 -5.95 -4.80
C GLU A 32 -3.15 -6.20 -6.17
N PHE A 33 -1.86 -5.87 -6.27
CA PHE A 33 -1.04 -6.04 -7.45
C PHE A 33 0.28 -6.70 -7.09
N ASP A 34 0.89 -7.32 -8.09
CA ASP A 34 2.30 -7.65 -8.01
C ASP A 34 3.11 -6.35 -7.91
N ALA A 35 3.99 -6.24 -6.90
CA ALA A 35 4.77 -5.02 -6.69
C ALA A 35 5.79 -4.74 -7.80
N SER A 36 6.14 -5.74 -8.62
CA SER A 36 7.01 -5.59 -9.78
C SER A 36 6.27 -5.25 -11.07
N SER A 37 4.94 -5.11 -11.02
CA SER A 37 4.12 -4.77 -12.19
C SER A 37 4.39 -3.35 -12.69
N GLU A 38 4.24 -3.16 -14.01
CA GLU A 38 4.36 -1.84 -14.66
C GLU A 38 3.34 -0.84 -14.09
N GLU A 39 2.14 -1.30 -13.71
CA GLU A 39 1.11 -0.47 -13.09
C GLU A 39 1.60 0.17 -11.78
N VAL A 40 2.25 -0.62 -10.91
CA VAL A 40 2.84 -0.11 -9.66
C VAL A 40 3.97 0.88 -9.94
N ALA A 41 4.81 0.60 -10.94
CA ALA A 41 5.88 1.50 -11.35
C ALA A 41 5.34 2.86 -11.82
N VAL A 42 4.24 2.86 -12.58
CA VAL A 42 3.56 4.09 -13.04
C VAL A 42 2.89 4.82 -11.87
N MET A 43 2.18 4.10 -10.99
CA MET A 43 1.48 4.71 -9.84
C MET A 43 2.43 5.39 -8.85
N THR A 44 3.65 4.86 -8.70
CA THR A 44 4.67 5.38 -7.76
C THR A 44 5.63 6.37 -8.42
N GLN A 45 5.53 6.58 -9.74
CA GLN A 45 6.46 7.41 -10.48
C GLN A 45 6.46 8.86 -9.98
N GLY A 46 7.62 9.32 -9.50
CA GLY A 46 7.79 10.68 -8.99
C GLY A 46 7.20 10.92 -7.60
N LEU A 47 6.64 9.88 -6.96
CA LEU A 47 6.22 9.92 -5.56
C LEU A 47 7.38 9.54 -4.63
N VAL A 48 7.32 10.05 -3.40
CA VAL A 48 8.25 9.67 -2.34
C VAL A 48 7.50 8.79 -1.35
N ALA A 49 8.02 7.58 -1.10
CA ALA A 49 7.47 6.70 -0.09
C ALA A 49 7.67 7.30 1.32
N ALA A 50 6.61 7.23 2.13
CA ALA A 50 6.75 7.31 3.58
C ALA A 50 7.03 5.89 4.10
N GLY A 51 8.14 5.71 4.82
CA GLY A 51 8.45 4.43 5.45
C GLY A 51 7.55 4.17 6.67
N GLY A 52 7.19 2.91 6.87
CA GLY A 52 6.48 2.44 8.05
C GLY A 52 4.96 2.61 7.98
N ALA A 53 4.26 1.47 7.95
CA ALA A 53 2.84 1.32 8.21
C ALA A 53 2.57 0.73 9.62
N ASP A 54 3.43 1.08 10.59
CA ASP A 54 3.37 0.58 11.98
C ASP A 54 2.56 1.49 12.93
N THR A 55 1.98 2.58 12.41
CA THR A 55 1.01 3.38 13.15
C THR A 55 -0.35 2.66 13.24
N SER A 56 -1.10 2.93 14.31
CA SER A 56 -2.40 2.30 14.56
C SER A 56 -3.45 2.55 13.45
N LEU A 57 -3.22 3.55 12.60
CA LEU A 57 -4.05 3.84 11.42
C LEU A 57 -4.08 2.69 10.42
N TRP A 58 -3.04 1.85 10.37
CA TRP A 58 -2.89 0.75 9.42
C TRP A 58 -3.17 -0.62 10.01
N ASP A 59 -3.41 -0.72 11.33
CA ASP A 59 -3.53 -2.00 12.02
C ASP A 59 -4.64 -2.89 11.45
N GLN A 60 -5.79 -2.27 11.13
CA GLN A 60 -6.93 -2.97 10.54
C GLN A 60 -6.70 -3.30 9.07
N ALA A 61 -6.18 -2.35 8.29
CA ALA A 61 -5.96 -2.51 6.85
C ALA A 61 -4.90 -3.57 6.53
N LEU A 62 -3.87 -3.66 7.38
CA LEU A 62 -2.77 -4.62 7.31
C LEU A 62 -2.92 -5.76 8.32
N ALA A 63 -4.14 -6.05 8.78
CA ALA A 63 -4.42 -7.22 9.60
C ALA A 63 -3.95 -8.49 8.86
N GLY A 64 -3.13 -9.30 9.53
CA GLY A 64 -2.47 -10.47 8.92
C GLY A 64 -0.97 -10.27 8.66
N HIS A 65 -0.49 -9.03 8.57
CA HIS A 65 0.94 -8.73 8.55
C HIS A 65 1.49 -8.56 9.96
N ASN A 66 2.73 -8.99 10.16
CA ASN A 66 3.42 -8.81 11.44
C ASN A 66 4.03 -7.40 11.57
N ALA A 67 4.48 -7.04 12.78
CA ALA A 67 4.99 -5.70 13.07
C ALA A 67 6.26 -5.34 12.28
N THR A 68 7.09 -6.32 11.92
CA THR A 68 8.29 -6.09 11.10
C THR A 68 7.89 -5.77 9.67
N GLU A 69 7.01 -6.57 9.06
CA GLU A 69 6.50 -6.33 7.71
C GLU A 69 5.86 -4.94 7.60
N ARG A 70 5.06 -4.55 8.60
CA ARG A 70 4.47 -3.20 8.64
C ARG A 70 5.50 -2.09 8.78
N ARG A 71 6.56 -2.28 9.58
CA ARG A 71 7.60 -1.27 9.77
C ARG A 71 8.45 -1.05 8.52
N GLU A 72 8.74 -2.12 7.79
CA GLU A 72 9.51 -2.08 6.55
C GLU A 72 8.66 -1.67 5.34
N ALA A 73 7.33 -1.59 5.48
CA ALA A 73 6.44 -1.23 4.40
C ALA A 73 6.66 0.22 3.92
N GLU A 74 6.47 0.41 2.62
CA GLU A 74 6.55 1.72 1.96
C GLU A 74 5.14 2.19 1.60
N ILE A 75 4.77 3.39 2.05
CA ILE A 75 3.45 3.99 1.79
C ILE A 75 3.60 5.12 0.78
N PHE A 76 2.92 4.99 -0.35
CA PHE A 76 2.77 6.04 -1.35
C PHE A 76 1.40 6.68 -1.21
N THR A 77 1.36 8.02 -1.20
CA THR A 77 0.10 8.76 -1.31
C THR A 77 -0.11 9.13 -2.76
N LEU A 78 -1.17 8.61 -3.38
CA LEU A 78 -1.49 8.82 -4.78
C LEU A 78 -2.23 10.16 -4.96
N ASP A 79 -1.84 10.91 -5.98
CA ASP A 79 -2.50 12.15 -6.43
C ASP A 79 -3.28 11.88 -7.72
N ILE A 80 -4.25 10.96 -7.63
CA ILE A 80 -5.09 10.50 -8.75
C ILE A 80 -6.58 10.82 -8.53
#